data_AF-A0A7C6DFS2-F1
#
_entry.id   AF-A0A7C6DFS2-F1
#
_cell.length_a   1.000
_cell.length_b   1.000
_cell.length_c   1.000
_cell.angle_alpha   90.00
_cell.angle_beta   90.00
_cell.angle_gamma   90.00
#
_symmetry.space_group_name_H-M   'P 1'
#
loop_
_entity.id
_entity.type
_entity.pdbx_description
1 polymer ?
#
loop_
_entity_poly.entity_id
_entity_poly.type
_entity_poly.pdbx_seq_one_letter_code
_entity_poly.pdbx_strand_id
1 'polypeptide(L)'
;EKLAHEKSFAKAGDLIHYYFELTNEGIVPVVKLTVNDPKLGIEDLVIDLGDDPLMPGDTLTYEFAEAYVVTEADVAAGKVENVLTVIGESPDGAEDEVTDDLVVPMEKILPHVPSTGEYISRWTAIGALILGGAVALILINRRRKLNQS
;
A
#
# COMPACT_ATOMS: atom_id res chain seq x y z
N GLU A 1 11.58 -0.29 -14.79
CA GLU A 1 10.37 -0.30 -13.94
C GLU A 1 10.68 -0.94 -12.61
N LYS A 2 10.36 -0.26 -11.51
CA LYS A 2 10.48 -0.75 -10.14
C LYS A 2 9.15 -1.36 -9.69
N LEU A 3 9.21 -2.56 -9.13
CA LEU A 3 8.03 -3.37 -8.82
C LEU A 3 8.13 -3.95 -7.41
N ALA A 4 6.97 -4.32 -6.86
CA ALA A 4 6.84 -5.01 -5.59
C ALA A 4 5.85 -6.16 -5.73
N HIS A 5 6.12 -7.28 -5.07
CA HIS A 5 5.20 -8.42 -5.02
C HIS A 5 3.94 -8.10 -4.19
N GLU A 6 4.11 -7.31 -3.12
CA GLU A 6 3.04 -6.86 -2.25
C GLU A 6 2.40 -5.56 -2.77
N LYS A 7 1.08 -5.60 -2.98
CA LYS A 7 0.30 -4.42 -3.41
C LYS A 7 0.00 -3.44 -2.29
N SER A 8 0.08 -3.88 -1.04
CA SER A 8 -0.16 -3.08 0.16
C SER A 8 0.43 -3.75 1.40
N PHE A 9 0.55 -2.99 2.49
CA PHE A 9 0.94 -3.49 3.82
C PHE A 9 -0.08 -3.08 4.88
N ALA A 10 -0.10 -3.73 6.04
CA ALA A 10 -1.10 -3.45 7.08
C ALA A 10 -0.50 -2.91 8.39
N LYS A 11 0.77 -3.21 8.69
CA LYS A 11 1.41 -2.84 9.95
C LYS A 11 2.94 -2.83 9.84
N ALA A 12 3.59 -2.26 10.85
CA ALA A 12 5.03 -2.36 11.01
C ALA A 12 5.46 -3.83 11.20
N GLY A 13 6.61 -4.19 10.63
CA GLY A 13 7.13 -5.55 10.59
C GLY A 13 6.62 -6.40 9.42
N ASP A 14 5.66 -5.92 8.63
CA ASP A 14 5.31 -6.55 7.36
C ASP A 14 6.53 -6.48 6.39
N LEU A 15 6.62 -7.43 5.47
CA LEU A 15 7.72 -7.54 4.51
C LEU A 15 7.24 -7.14 3.11
N ILE A 16 8.05 -6.37 2.39
CA ILE A 16 7.84 -6.03 0.98
C ILE A 16 9.03 -6.53 0.16
N HIS A 17 8.76 -7.41 -0.79
CA HIS A 17 9.75 -7.94 -1.73
C HIS A 17 9.74 -7.10 -3.00
N TYR A 18 10.89 -6.50 -3.31
CA TYR A 18 11.06 -5.65 -4.47
C TYR A 18 11.83 -6.37 -5.57
N TYR A 19 11.54 -5.98 -6.81
CA TYR A 19 12.30 -6.35 -7.99
C TYR A 19 12.25 -5.21 -9.00
N PHE A 20 13.05 -5.31 -10.05
CA PHE A 20 12.94 -4.42 -11.18
C PHE A 20 13.01 -5.16 -12.50
N GLU A 21 12.35 -4.56 -13.51
CA GLU A 21 12.50 -4.93 -14.91
C GLU A 21 13.19 -3.78 -15.65
N LEU A 22 14.29 -4.10 -16.31
CA LEU A 22 15.10 -3.13 -17.06
C LEU A 22 15.18 -3.57 -18.52
N THR A 23 14.67 -2.73 -19.41
CA THR A 23 14.75 -2.96 -20.86
C THR A 23 15.86 -2.09 -21.44
N ASN A 24 16.74 -2.68 -22.25
CA ASN A 24 17.70 -1.90 -23.03
C ASN A 24 16.99 -1.30 -24.25
N GLU A 25 16.57 -0.05 -24.15
CA GLU A 25 15.93 0.70 -25.26
C GLU A 25 16.95 1.28 -26.26
N GLY A 26 18.25 1.13 -25.99
CA GLY A 26 19.33 1.62 -26.83
C GLY A 26 19.60 0.74 -28.05
N ILE A 27 20.69 1.06 -28.75
CA ILE A 27 21.19 0.29 -29.91
C ILE A 27 22.52 -0.42 -29.62
N VAL A 28 23.05 -0.29 -28.40
CA VAL A 28 24.32 -0.86 -27.95
C VAL A 28 24.01 -1.81 -26.78
N PRO A 29 24.69 -2.96 -26.65
CA PRO A 29 24.53 -3.82 -25.49
C PRO A 29 24.97 -3.13 -24.18
N VAL A 30 24.34 -3.51 -23.08
CA VAL A 30 24.73 -3.10 -21.72
C VAL A 30 25.47 -4.26 -21.05
N VAL A 31 26.66 -4.00 -20.53
CA VAL A 31 27.56 -5.01 -19.93
C VAL A 31 27.71 -4.89 -18.42
N LYS A 32 27.29 -3.76 -17.83
CA LYS A 32 27.34 -3.55 -16.38
C LYS A 32 26.17 -2.70 -15.96
N LEU A 33 25.57 -3.03 -14.82
CA LEU A 33 24.64 -2.15 -14.12
C LEU A 33 25.22 -1.74 -12.77
N THR A 34 24.98 -0.50 -12.38
CA THR A 34 25.20 0.00 -11.01
C THR A 34 23.85 0.42 -10.44
N VAL A 35 23.44 -0.18 -9.33
CA VAL A 35 22.11 -0.03 -8.75
C VAL A 35 22.20 0.68 -7.40
N ASN A 36 21.34 1.69 -7.22
CA ASN A 36 21.19 2.45 -5.98
C ASN A 36 19.72 2.44 -5.54
N ASP A 37 19.48 2.09 -4.29
CA ASP A 37 18.15 2.11 -3.67
C ASP A 37 18.28 2.50 -2.18
N PRO A 38 18.08 3.78 -1.84
CA PRO A 38 18.22 4.27 -0.47
C PRO A 38 17.23 3.63 0.52
N LYS A 39 16.06 3.19 0.07
CA LYS A 39 15.04 2.60 0.95
C LYS A 39 15.44 1.18 1.36
N LEU A 40 16.10 0.46 0.46
CA LEU A 40 16.67 -0.86 0.71
C LEU A 40 18.10 -0.79 1.29
N GLY A 41 18.68 0.40 1.42
CA GLY A 41 20.07 0.58 1.89
C GLY A 41 21.11 0.06 0.89
N ILE A 42 20.75 0.02 -0.40
CA ILE A 42 21.63 -0.42 -1.48
C ILE A 42 22.37 0.79 -2.04
N GLU A 43 23.69 0.74 -1.96
CA GLU A 43 24.59 1.74 -2.55
C GLU A 43 25.59 1.02 -3.46
N ASP A 44 25.69 1.47 -4.71
CA ASP A 44 26.64 1.00 -5.73
C ASP A 44 26.67 -0.54 -5.91
N LEU A 45 25.50 -1.18 -5.89
CA LEU A 45 25.40 -2.61 -6.19
C LEU A 45 25.71 -2.84 -7.67
N VAL A 46 26.79 -3.57 -7.93
CA VAL A 46 27.22 -3.91 -9.30
C VAL A 46 26.61 -5.23 -9.74
N ILE A 47 25.96 -5.21 -10.90
CA ILE A 47 25.52 -6.40 -11.65
C ILE A 47 26.40 -6.48 -12.89
N ASP A 48 27.30 -7.47 -12.92
CA ASP A 48 28.16 -7.74 -14.08
C ASP A 48 27.41 -8.59 -15.10
N LEU A 49 27.28 -8.06 -16.32
CA LEU A 49 26.63 -8.70 -17.47
C LEU A 49 27.65 -9.03 -18.56
N GLY A 50 28.95 -9.06 -18.27
CA GLY A 50 29.99 -9.25 -19.27
C GLY A 50 29.89 -10.58 -20.04
N ASP A 51 29.47 -11.66 -19.38
CA ASP A 51 29.30 -12.98 -20.00
C ASP A 51 27.94 -13.13 -20.73
N ASP A 52 26.94 -12.32 -20.36
CA ASP A 52 25.60 -12.32 -20.95
C ASP A 52 25.04 -10.88 -21.02
N PRO A 53 25.51 -10.06 -21.98
CA PRO A 53 25.17 -8.65 -21.99
C PRO A 53 23.71 -8.44 -22.40
N LEU A 54 23.07 -7.42 -21.82
CA LEU A 54 21.69 -7.08 -22.14
C LEU A 54 21.63 -6.43 -23.54
N MET A 55 21.19 -7.18 -24.55
CA MET A 55 21.14 -6.71 -25.94
C MET A 55 20.03 -5.67 -26.14
N PRO A 56 20.11 -4.85 -27.21
CA PRO A 56 19.02 -3.97 -27.61
C PRO A 56 17.67 -4.68 -27.70
N GLY A 57 16.67 -4.19 -26.95
CA GLY A 57 15.32 -4.74 -26.87
C GLY A 57 15.14 -5.87 -25.86
N ASP A 58 16.21 -6.38 -25.25
CA ASP A 58 16.10 -7.38 -24.18
C ASP A 58 15.70 -6.73 -22.85
N THR A 59 15.03 -7.51 -22.02
CA THR A 59 14.61 -7.13 -20.68
C THR A 59 15.25 -8.03 -19.64
N LEU A 60 15.91 -7.42 -18.65
CA LEU A 60 16.43 -8.06 -17.44
C LEU A 60 15.42 -7.92 -16.31
N THR A 61 15.10 -9.02 -15.64
CA THR A 61 14.40 -9.00 -14.35
C THR A 61 15.40 -9.28 -13.23
N TYR A 62 15.46 -8.42 -12.22
CA TYR A 62 16.33 -8.58 -11.06
C TYR A 62 15.54 -8.53 -9.76
N GLU A 63 15.60 -9.62 -8.99
CA GLU A 63 14.94 -9.77 -7.68
C GLU A 63 15.93 -9.42 -6.55
N PHE A 64 15.53 -8.52 -5.64
CA PHE A 64 16.34 -8.22 -4.47
C PHE A 64 16.22 -9.36 -3.44
N ALA A 65 17.36 -9.79 -2.88
CA ALA A 65 17.39 -10.92 -1.96
C ALA A 65 16.75 -10.61 -0.59
N GLU A 66 16.86 -9.37 -0.13
CA GLU A 66 16.33 -8.93 1.16
C GLU A 66 15.02 -8.17 0.97
N ALA A 67 14.02 -8.52 1.77
CA ALA A 67 12.76 -7.79 1.83
C ALA A 67 12.90 -6.53 2.69
N TYR A 68 12.18 -5.47 2.31
CA TYR A 68 12.04 -4.29 3.15
C TYR A 68 11.09 -4.58 4.31
N VAL A 69 11.55 -4.30 5.53
CA VAL A 69 10.71 -4.39 6.73
C VAL A 69 9.98 -3.06 6.94
N VAL A 70 8.65 -3.08 6.84
CA VAL A 70 7.82 -1.90 7.07
C VAL A 70 8.05 -1.33 8.46
N THR A 71 8.30 -0.03 8.54
CA THR A 71 8.58 0.67 9.80
C THR A 71 7.32 1.33 10.37
N GLU A 72 7.37 1.72 11.65
CA GLU A 72 6.33 2.55 12.27
C GLU A 72 6.17 3.91 11.58
N ALA A 73 7.25 4.45 11.00
CA ALA A 73 7.19 5.69 10.22
C ALA A 73 6.41 5.51 8.91
N ASP A 74 6.56 4.36 8.25
CA ASP A 74 5.79 4.04 7.03
C ASP A 74 4.30 3.87 7.35
N VAL A 75 3.97 3.23 8.47
CA VAL A 75 2.59 3.12 8.97
C VAL A 75 2.01 4.50 9.27
N ALA A 76 2.76 5.36 9.94
CA ALA A 76 2.35 6.73 10.23
C ALA A 76 2.16 7.57 8.95
N ALA A 77 2.98 7.32 7.91
CA ALA A 77 2.84 7.92 6.60
C ALA A 77 1.70 7.32 5.75
N GLY A 78 1.24 6.11 6.08
CA GLY A 78 0.23 5.37 5.33
C GLY A 78 0.71 4.84 3.98
N LYS A 79 2.02 4.85 3.72
CA LYS A 79 2.65 4.39 2.47
C LYS A 79 4.13 4.09 2.67
N VAL A 80 4.68 3.24 1.83
CA VAL A 80 6.12 3.04 1.62
C VAL A 80 6.45 3.58 0.24
N GLU A 81 7.22 4.68 0.19
CA GLU A 81 7.81 5.19 -1.04
C GLU A 81 9.22 4.62 -1.20
N ASN A 82 9.53 4.13 -2.39
CA ASN A 82 10.83 3.57 -2.70
C ASN A 82 11.32 4.04 -4.08
N VAL A 83 12.53 4.59 -4.16
CA VAL A 83 13.16 5.09 -5.40
C VAL A 83 14.33 4.20 -5.78
N LEU A 84 14.38 3.77 -7.04
CA LEU A 84 15.44 2.97 -7.64
C LEU A 84 16.16 3.81 -8.69
N THR A 85 17.48 3.85 -8.64
CA THR A 85 18.32 4.39 -9.71
C THR A 85 19.20 3.27 -10.25
N VAL A 86 19.25 3.13 -11.58
CA VAL A 86 20.10 2.17 -12.28
C VAL A 86 20.93 2.90 -13.32
N ILE A 87 22.23 2.70 -13.29
CA ILE A 87 23.18 3.18 -14.29
C ILE A 87 23.61 1.99 -15.14
N GLY A 88 23.34 2.03 -16.44
CA GLY A 88 23.81 1.01 -17.38
C GLY A 88 25.06 1.48 -18.12
N GLU A 89 26.07 0.61 -18.24
CA GLU A 89 27.31 0.86 -18.97
C GLU A 89 27.44 -0.06 -20.20
N SER A 90 27.85 0.50 -21.32
CA SER A 90 28.17 -0.21 -22.57
C SER A 90 29.62 -0.70 -22.62
N PRO A 91 30.00 -1.59 -23.57
CA PRO A 91 31.38 -2.10 -23.68
C PRO A 91 32.47 -1.04 -23.90
N ASP A 92 32.10 0.14 -24.43
CA ASP A 92 33.01 1.28 -24.64
C ASP A 92 33.02 2.27 -23.46
N GLY A 93 32.30 1.95 -22.37
CA GLY A 93 32.26 2.74 -21.14
C GLY A 93 31.30 3.92 -21.19
N ALA A 94 30.37 3.96 -22.15
CA ALA A 94 29.30 4.95 -22.13
C ALA A 94 28.25 4.54 -21.08
N GLU A 95 27.80 5.52 -20.30
CA GLU A 95 26.83 5.31 -19.23
C GLU A 95 25.52 6.05 -19.51
N ASP A 96 24.41 5.44 -19.12
CA ASP A 96 23.10 6.09 -19.05
C ASP A 96 22.42 5.75 -17.73
N GLU A 97 21.67 6.71 -17.19
CA GLU A 97 21.03 6.62 -15.88
C GLU A 97 19.51 6.70 -16.02
N VAL A 98 18.83 5.75 -15.37
CA VAL A 98 17.38 5.76 -15.24
C VAL A 98 16.99 5.72 -13.77
N THR A 99 15.96 6.47 -13.42
CA THR A 99 15.37 6.47 -12.07
C THR A 99 13.88 6.17 -12.18
N ASP A 100 13.38 5.38 -11.23
CA ASP A 100 11.96 5.05 -11.11
C ASP A 100 11.54 4.99 -9.64
N ASP A 101 10.29 5.32 -9.35
CA ASP A 101 9.74 5.30 -8.00
C ASP A 101 8.47 4.44 -7.91
N LEU A 102 8.32 3.77 -6.77
CA LEU A 102 7.16 2.94 -6.46
C LEU A 102 6.60 3.30 -5.10
N VAL A 103 5.26 3.40 -5.04
CA VAL A 103 4.52 3.61 -3.80
C VAL A 103 3.69 2.38 -3.48
N VAL A 104 3.99 1.74 -2.35
CA VAL A 104 3.16 0.67 -1.79
C VAL A 104 2.27 1.28 -0.70
N PRO A 105 0.94 1.34 -0.88
CA PRO A 105 0.04 1.96 0.09
C PRO A 105 -0.24 1.06 1.31
N MET A 106 -0.59 1.68 2.43
CA MET A 106 -1.19 0.95 3.54
C MET A 106 -2.59 0.46 3.17
N GLU A 107 -2.92 -0.77 3.55
CA GLU A 107 -4.24 -1.35 3.32
C GLU A 107 -5.30 -0.57 4.09
N LYS A 108 -6.30 -0.08 3.35
CA LYS A 108 -7.43 0.61 3.94
C LYS A 108 -8.37 -0.41 4.57
N ILE A 109 -8.42 -0.45 5.89
CA ILE A 109 -9.44 -1.25 6.60
C ILE A 109 -10.81 -0.60 6.35
N LEU A 110 -11.57 -1.15 5.40
CA LEU A 110 -13.00 -0.84 5.30
C LEU A 110 -13.68 -1.44 6.55
N PRO A 111 -14.49 -0.68 7.30
CA PRO A 111 -15.27 -1.29 8.36
C PRO A 111 -16.12 -2.39 7.74
N HIS A 112 -15.97 -3.64 8.21
CA HIS A 112 -16.95 -4.67 7.93
C HIS A 112 -18.27 -4.14 8.49
N VAL A 113 -19.20 -3.76 7.61
CA VAL A 113 -20.60 -3.64 8.01
C VAL A 113 -20.97 -5.05 8.46
N PRO A 114 -21.38 -5.28 9.73
CA PRO A 114 -21.85 -6.59 10.10
C PRO A 114 -23.04 -6.89 9.18
N SER A 115 -22.87 -7.87 8.28
CA SER A 115 -23.97 -8.55 7.65
C SER A 115 -24.66 -9.35 8.75
N THR A 116 -25.41 -8.67 9.63
CA THR A 116 -26.53 -9.33 10.30
C THR A 116 -27.54 -9.58 9.20
N GLY A 117 -27.35 -10.70 8.50
CA GLY A 117 -28.32 -11.30 7.61
C GLY A 117 -29.51 -11.83 8.38
N GLU A 118 -30.16 -10.97 9.18
CA GLU A 118 -31.56 -11.18 9.54
C GLU A 118 -32.41 -10.43 8.51
N TYR A 119 -32.85 -11.20 7.51
CA TYR A 119 -34.04 -10.89 6.74
C TYR A 119 -35.25 -10.85 7.69
N ILE A 120 -35.45 -9.76 8.44
CA ILE A 120 -36.74 -9.49 9.08
C ILE A 120 -37.66 -8.81 8.07
N SER A 121 -38.14 -9.59 7.10
CA SER A 121 -39.33 -9.22 6.35
C SER A 121 -40.57 -9.46 7.22
N ARG A 122 -41.09 -8.41 7.84
CA ARG A 122 -42.53 -8.26 8.07
C ARG A 122 -42.85 -6.80 8.38
N TRP A 123 -43.73 -6.23 7.56
CA TRP A 123 -44.33 -4.91 7.69
C TRP A 123 -45.01 -4.71 9.06
N THR A 124 -44.24 -4.34 10.09
CA THR A 124 -44.62 -3.60 11.30
C THR A 124 -43.29 -3.11 11.92
N ALA A 125 -42.94 -1.83 11.97
CA ALA A 125 -43.75 -0.80 12.56
C ALA A 125 -43.45 0.56 11.91
N ILE A 126 -44.54 1.21 11.53
CA ILE A 126 -44.68 2.64 11.36
C ILE A 126 -44.19 3.34 12.64
N GLY A 127 -43.42 4.42 12.48
CA GLY A 127 -43.06 5.29 13.59
C GLY A 127 -42.11 6.43 13.22
N ALA A 128 -42.34 7.11 12.09
CA ALA A 128 -41.73 8.43 11.88
C ALA A 128 -42.39 9.44 12.82
N LEU A 129 -41.61 10.34 13.45
CA LEU A 129 -41.81 11.79 13.33
C LEU A 129 -40.84 12.60 14.23
N ILE A 130 -40.11 13.48 13.57
CA ILE A 130 -39.41 14.64 14.14
C ILE A 130 -40.31 15.88 13.94
N LEU A 131 -40.34 16.73 14.97
CA LEU A 131 -40.70 18.16 15.04
C LEU A 131 -42.18 18.60 14.90
N GLY A 132 -42.77 18.90 16.05
CA GLY A 132 -43.87 19.86 16.19
C GLY A 132 -44.09 20.27 17.64
N GLY A 133 -43.57 21.45 18.02
CA GLY A 133 -44.14 22.27 19.10
C GLY A 133 -43.92 21.85 20.56
N ALA A 134 -43.07 22.63 21.25
CA ALA A 134 -43.37 23.28 22.53
C ALA A 134 -44.19 22.53 23.61
N VAL A 135 -43.52 22.32 24.77
CA VAL A 135 -44.03 22.53 26.14
C VAL A 135 -45.02 21.44 26.65
N ALA A 136 -44.87 20.78 27.81
CA ALA A 136 -44.27 21.16 29.07
C ALA A 136 -43.87 19.93 29.93
N LEU A 137 -42.69 20.08 30.52
CA LEU A 137 -42.19 19.60 31.81
C LEU A 137 -43.09 18.69 32.69
N ILE A 138 -42.52 17.53 33.01
CA ILE A 138 -42.82 16.75 34.21
C ILE A 138 -42.26 17.50 35.43
N LEU A 139 -43.13 18.00 36.31
CA LEU A 139 -42.83 18.25 37.71
C LEU A 139 -43.78 17.41 38.59
N ILE A 140 -43.20 16.36 39.18
CA ILE A 140 -43.45 15.74 40.49
C ILE A 140 -44.79 16.11 41.17
N ASN A 141 -45.66 15.13 41.45
CA ASN A 141 -46.16 14.92 42.82
C ASN A 141 -46.88 13.57 43.09
N ARG A 142 -46.30 12.81 44.03
CA ARG A 142 -46.90 12.05 45.15
C ARG A 142 -48.22 11.25 44.99
N ARG A 143 -48.06 9.94 45.26
CA ARG A 143 -48.70 9.13 46.35
C ARG A 143 -50.24 9.23 46.50
N ARG A 144 -50.95 8.11 46.30
CA ARG A 144 -51.47 7.21 47.37
C ARG A 144 -52.56 6.22 46.87
N LYS A 145 -52.51 5.02 47.49
CA LYS A 145 -53.57 4.01 47.76
C LYS A 145 -54.07 3.21 46.54
N LEU A 146 -53.94 1.88 46.49
CA LEU A 146 -54.56 0.79 47.28
C LEU A 146 -56.10 0.75 47.22
N ASN A 147 -56.60 -0.47 46.90
CA ASN A 147 -57.97 -1.00 46.95
C ASN A 147 -58.83 -0.72 45.71
N GLN A 148 -59.60 -1.66 45.14
CA GLN A 148 -60.39 -2.77 45.73
C GLN A 148 -60.37 -3.99 44.78
N SER A 149 -60.12 -5.20 45.30
CA SER A 149 -61.08 -6.33 45.51
C SER A 149 -61.91 -6.72 44.30
#